data_AF-A0A958RUQ5-F1
#
_entry.id   AF-A0A958RUQ5-F1
#
_cell.length_a   1.000
_cell.length_b   1.000
_cell.length_c   1.000
_cell.angle_alpha   90.00
_cell.angle_beta   90.00
_cell.angle_gamma   90.00
#
_symmetry.space_group_name_H-M   'P 1'
#
loop_
_entity.id
_entity.type
_entity.pdbx_description
1 polymer ?
#
loop_
_entity_poly.entity_id
_entity_poly.type
_entity_poly.pdbx_seq_one_letter_code
_entity_poly.pdbx_strand_id
1 'polypeptide(L)'
;KMLETLRNLLGEFNSIVLCSPDEESRFENSSIQPVVCDVETVFSVIRDADLLITGDTMVKHLAAATDTPVIELSLGSSAYQKTGVYKSGQVIIQSKESCAPCSHSTECVSSDFRCREKISPECVALVAQKILLGHYVDLRLIAKEFKDQCDIRGTAFSQSGEWYSYSFADGPSDRRFQEFLDRSSWKLFLNRGRPGELLPFGSESEFIIDQWITEFGTREPGWRPILNRLRTRVSDLIRDVEKIKDEFQDCSKGKVEGSAEFFENLKGFRQSLRGSKILGSYSVELDEAIEVNSLKSFVGMRKVQEGLKCIDERARIELKLIDTISENCVEAL
;
A
#
# COMPACT_ATOMS: atom_id res chain seq x y z
N LYS A 1 25.72 -18.06 -12.42
CA LYS A 1 24.29 -18.31 -12.13
C LYS A 1 23.45 -17.05 -12.40
N MET A 2 23.23 -16.12 -11.45
CA MET A 2 22.30 -14.98 -11.68
C MET A 2 22.59 -14.15 -12.94
N LEU A 3 23.84 -13.69 -13.14
CA LEU A 3 24.22 -12.94 -14.35
C LEU A 3 24.09 -13.75 -15.64
N GLU A 4 24.34 -15.05 -15.58
CA GLU A 4 24.23 -15.96 -16.73
C GLU A 4 22.76 -16.16 -17.12
N THR A 5 21.88 -16.40 -16.14
CA THR A 5 20.43 -16.48 -16.34
C THR A 5 19.88 -15.15 -16.88
N LEU A 6 20.33 -14.01 -16.34
CA LEU A 6 19.97 -12.69 -16.86
C LEU A 6 20.40 -12.53 -18.32
N ARG A 7 21.64 -12.88 -18.70
CA ARG A 7 22.11 -12.80 -20.10
C ARG A 7 21.32 -13.71 -21.03
N ASN A 8 20.97 -14.90 -20.58
CA ASN A 8 20.18 -15.84 -21.37
C ASN A 8 18.75 -15.34 -21.63
N LEU A 9 18.14 -14.62 -20.67
CA LEU A 9 16.76 -14.14 -20.77
C LEU A 9 16.62 -12.72 -21.32
N LEU A 10 17.57 -11.83 -21.02
CA LEU A 10 17.55 -10.42 -21.42
C LEU A 10 18.37 -10.14 -22.68
N GLY A 11 19.21 -11.08 -23.10
CA GLY A 11 20.19 -10.87 -24.17
C GLY A 11 21.49 -10.21 -23.67
N GLU A 12 22.22 -9.57 -24.58
CA GLU A 12 23.43 -8.83 -24.22
C GLU A 12 23.08 -7.50 -23.55
N PHE A 13 23.68 -7.25 -22.39
CA PHE A 13 23.59 -5.98 -21.67
C PHE A 13 24.90 -5.68 -20.95
N ASN A 14 25.14 -4.39 -20.70
CA ASN A 14 26.27 -3.96 -19.89
C ASN A 14 25.95 -4.20 -18.41
N SER A 15 26.77 -5.03 -17.76
CA SER A 15 26.60 -5.36 -16.34
C SER A 15 27.83 -4.92 -15.55
N ILE A 16 27.62 -4.14 -14.48
CA ILE A 16 28.67 -3.77 -13.53
C ILE A 16 28.37 -4.45 -12.20
N VAL A 17 29.37 -5.12 -11.62
CA VAL A 17 29.27 -5.70 -10.28
C VAL A 17 30.12 -4.86 -9.35
N LEU A 18 29.47 -4.17 -8.40
CA LEU A 18 30.15 -3.35 -7.41
C LEU A 18 30.56 -4.20 -6.20
N CYS A 19 31.72 -3.94 -5.63
CA CYS A 19 32.14 -4.58 -4.38
C CYS A 19 33.00 -3.63 -3.52
N SER A 20 33.14 -3.95 -2.23
CA SER A 20 34.15 -3.30 -1.40
C SER A 20 35.54 -3.90 -1.67
N PRO A 21 36.64 -3.22 -1.26
CA PRO A 21 37.99 -3.77 -1.38
C PRO A 21 38.14 -5.15 -0.72
N ASP A 22 37.47 -5.37 0.41
CA ASP A 22 37.53 -6.64 1.15
C ASP A 22 36.80 -7.79 0.45
N GLU A 23 35.94 -7.48 -0.53
CA GLU A 23 35.15 -8.45 -1.27
C GLU A 23 35.75 -8.80 -2.64
N GLU A 24 36.75 -8.07 -3.11
CA GLU A 24 37.37 -8.25 -4.44
C GLU A 24 37.89 -9.68 -4.63
N SER A 25 38.55 -10.22 -3.62
CA SER A 25 39.08 -11.60 -3.62
C SER A 25 38.02 -12.68 -3.88
N ARG A 26 36.73 -12.39 -3.63
CA ARG A 26 35.63 -13.34 -3.89
C ARG A 26 35.41 -13.59 -5.38
N PHE A 27 35.99 -12.76 -6.25
CA PHE A 27 35.80 -12.82 -7.70
C PHE A 27 36.99 -13.39 -8.47
N GLU A 28 38.12 -13.72 -7.80
CA GLU A 28 39.37 -14.19 -8.44
C GLU A 28 39.18 -15.40 -9.38
N ASN A 29 38.23 -16.29 -9.05
CA ASN A 29 37.92 -17.48 -9.83
C ASN A 29 36.60 -17.35 -10.62
N SER A 30 36.14 -16.13 -10.84
CA SER A 30 34.88 -15.84 -11.55
C SER A 30 35.15 -15.16 -12.89
N SER A 31 34.20 -15.29 -13.83
CA SER A 31 34.21 -14.54 -15.09
C SER A 31 33.73 -13.09 -14.93
N ILE A 32 33.48 -12.65 -13.69
CA ILE A 32 33.00 -11.32 -13.36
C ILE A 32 34.21 -10.48 -12.99
N GLN A 33 34.39 -9.34 -13.65
CA GLN A 33 35.31 -8.31 -13.20
C GLN A 33 34.55 -7.33 -12.31
N PRO A 34 34.74 -7.37 -10.98
CA PRO A 34 34.09 -6.42 -10.10
C PRO A 34 34.72 -5.04 -10.24
N VAL A 35 33.96 -4.01 -9.89
CA VAL A 35 34.46 -2.65 -9.75
C VAL A 35 34.51 -2.34 -8.25
N VAL A 36 35.74 -2.23 -7.74
CA VAL A 36 35.98 -1.71 -6.39
C VAL A 36 35.78 -0.21 -6.43
N CYS A 37 34.88 0.30 -5.59
CA CYS A 37 34.42 1.68 -5.66
C CYS A 37 34.20 2.29 -4.28
N ASP A 38 34.46 3.59 -4.17
CA ASP A 38 34.04 4.39 -3.03
C ASP A 38 32.55 4.77 -3.13
N VAL A 39 32.04 5.43 -2.09
CA VAL A 39 30.62 5.80 -1.99
C VAL A 39 30.19 6.74 -3.13
N GLU A 40 31.03 7.68 -3.53
CA GLU A 40 30.73 8.64 -4.61
C GLU A 40 30.64 7.94 -5.98
N THR A 41 31.56 7.01 -6.22
CA THR A 41 31.57 6.19 -7.43
C THR A 41 30.35 5.27 -7.47
N VAL A 42 30.01 4.62 -6.35
CA VAL A 42 28.78 3.81 -6.24
C VAL A 42 27.55 4.63 -6.61
N PHE A 43 27.39 5.82 -6.02
CA PHE A 43 26.25 6.69 -6.29
C PHE A 43 26.17 7.10 -7.77
N SER A 44 27.31 7.45 -8.37
CA SER A 44 27.39 7.82 -9.79
C SER A 44 27.00 6.66 -10.71
N VAL A 45 27.51 5.46 -10.45
CA VAL A 45 27.17 4.26 -11.23
C VAL A 45 25.69 3.90 -11.08
N ILE A 46 25.13 3.97 -9.87
CA ILE A 46 23.70 3.69 -9.67
C ILE A 46 22.85 4.67 -10.47
N ARG A 47 23.15 5.97 -10.40
CA ARG A 47 22.36 7.02 -11.07
C ARG A 47 22.31 6.85 -12.59
N ASP A 48 23.37 6.32 -13.18
CA ASP A 48 23.47 6.13 -14.63
C ASP A 48 23.03 4.71 -15.09
N ALA A 49 22.63 3.84 -14.15
CA ALA A 49 22.16 2.48 -14.45
C ALA A 49 20.66 2.43 -14.74
N ASP A 50 20.25 1.53 -15.65
CA ASP A 50 18.84 1.29 -15.96
C ASP A 50 18.12 0.47 -14.87
N LEU A 51 18.87 -0.29 -14.06
CA LEU A 51 18.36 -1.16 -13.00
C LEU A 51 19.46 -1.52 -12.00
N LEU A 52 19.14 -1.47 -10.71
CA LEU A 52 19.98 -2.00 -9.64
C LEU A 52 19.37 -3.29 -9.06
N ILE A 53 20.16 -4.36 -8.95
CA ILE A 53 19.83 -5.56 -8.20
C ILE A 53 20.78 -5.64 -7.01
N THR A 54 20.26 -5.64 -5.78
CA THR A 54 21.07 -5.59 -4.55
C THR A 54 20.46 -6.37 -3.41
N GLY A 55 21.26 -6.84 -2.46
CA GLY A 55 20.79 -7.27 -1.15
C GLY A 55 20.54 -6.10 -0.19
N ASP A 56 20.33 -6.40 1.10
CA ASP A 56 20.25 -5.41 2.18
C ASP A 56 21.64 -4.86 2.52
N THR A 57 22.05 -3.83 1.78
CA THR A 57 23.36 -3.17 1.92
C THR A 57 23.20 -1.64 1.85
N MET A 58 24.28 -0.91 2.16
CA MET A 58 24.34 0.54 2.00
C MET A 58 24.03 1.01 0.56
N VAL A 59 24.39 0.22 -0.46
CA VAL A 59 24.13 0.51 -1.89
C VAL A 59 22.65 0.70 -2.17
N LYS A 60 21.79 -0.14 -1.56
CA LYS A 60 20.32 -0.02 -1.63
C LYS A 60 19.83 1.33 -1.13
N HIS A 61 20.38 1.80 0.00
CA HIS A 61 19.97 3.07 0.61
C HIS A 61 20.40 4.27 -0.24
N LEU A 62 21.57 4.22 -0.88
CA LEU A 62 21.97 5.24 -1.85
C LEU A 62 21.04 5.29 -3.06
N ALA A 63 20.62 4.13 -3.56
CA ALA A 63 19.72 4.05 -4.71
C ALA A 63 18.34 4.70 -4.46
N ALA A 64 17.89 4.75 -3.20
CA ALA A 64 16.66 5.46 -2.83
C ALA A 64 16.73 6.98 -3.13
N ALA A 65 17.93 7.55 -3.25
CA ALA A 65 18.17 8.96 -3.61
C ALA A 65 18.40 9.18 -5.12
N THR A 66 18.18 8.16 -5.96
CA THR A 66 18.29 8.21 -7.42
C THR A 66 16.96 7.82 -8.07
N ASP A 67 16.80 8.06 -9.37
CA ASP A 67 15.61 7.60 -10.12
C ASP A 67 15.70 6.13 -10.54
N THR A 68 16.86 5.50 -10.43
CA THR A 68 17.13 4.11 -10.79
C THR A 68 16.16 3.13 -10.11
N PRO A 69 15.50 2.25 -10.88
CA PRO A 69 14.72 1.14 -10.34
C PRO A 69 15.58 0.16 -9.54
N VAL A 70 15.04 -0.37 -8.44
CA VAL A 70 15.73 -1.27 -7.52
C VAL A 70 14.94 -2.56 -7.36
N ILE A 71 15.64 -3.69 -7.53
CA ILE A 71 15.23 -5.01 -7.04
C ILE A 71 16.06 -5.33 -5.81
N GLU A 72 15.43 -5.28 -4.65
CA GLU A 72 16.01 -5.70 -3.38
C GLU A 72 15.79 -7.20 -3.16
N LEU A 73 16.88 -7.94 -2.94
CA LEU A 73 16.87 -9.31 -2.46
C LEU A 73 16.94 -9.32 -0.93
N SER A 74 15.80 -9.42 -0.27
CA SER A 74 15.72 -9.45 1.20
C SER A 74 16.08 -10.85 1.71
N LEU A 75 17.38 -11.09 1.91
CA LEU A 75 17.96 -12.39 2.29
C LEU A 75 18.43 -12.41 3.75
N GLY A 76 18.53 -13.62 4.32
CA GLY A 76 19.09 -13.82 5.66
C GLY A 76 18.32 -13.07 6.74
N SER A 77 19.02 -12.24 7.52
CA SER A 77 18.43 -11.42 8.59
C SER A 77 17.73 -10.14 8.10
N SER A 78 17.82 -9.84 6.79
CA SER A 78 17.13 -8.69 6.21
C SER A 78 15.63 -8.79 6.42
N ALA A 79 15.08 -7.79 7.12
CA ALA A 79 13.65 -7.63 7.32
C ALA A 79 13.20 -6.34 6.62
N TYR A 80 12.57 -6.48 5.45
CA TYR A 80 12.13 -5.35 4.64
C TYR A 80 11.24 -4.36 5.41
N GLN A 81 10.51 -4.82 6.44
CA GLN A 81 9.68 -3.96 7.28
C GLN A 81 10.49 -2.90 8.04
N LYS A 82 11.79 -3.13 8.22
CA LYS A 82 12.71 -2.25 8.94
C LYS A 82 13.65 -1.51 8.01
N THR A 83 14.19 -2.21 7.01
CA THR A 83 15.29 -1.70 6.18
C THR A 83 14.96 -1.66 4.69
N GLY A 84 13.76 -2.04 4.27
CA GLY A 84 13.39 -2.10 2.85
C GLY A 84 13.65 -0.80 2.10
N VAL A 85 13.86 -0.88 0.80
CA VAL A 85 14.15 0.28 -0.04
C VAL A 85 13.09 1.39 0.15
N TYR A 86 13.55 2.53 0.66
CA TYR A 86 12.68 3.64 1.09
C TYR A 86 12.35 4.57 -0.09
N LYS A 87 11.73 4.00 -1.12
CA LYS A 87 11.30 4.69 -2.34
C LYS A 87 10.07 3.97 -2.91
N SER A 88 9.10 4.69 -3.47
CA SER A 88 7.92 4.08 -4.11
C SER A 88 8.29 3.35 -5.41
N GLY A 89 7.50 2.35 -5.79
CA GLY A 89 7.61 1.70 -7.10
C GLY A 89 8.79 0.76 -7.26
N GLN A 90 9.49 0.45 -6.16
CA GLN A 90 10.60 -0.50 -6.15
C GLN A 90 10.11 -1.90 -5.86
N VAL A 91 10.93 -2.91 -6.14
CA VAL A 91 10.57 -4.31 -5.93
C VAL A 91 11.45 -4.95 -4.88
N ILE A 92 10.84 -5.70 -3.96
CA ILE A 92 11.51 -6.49 -2.94
C ILE A 92 11.14 -7.96 -3.18
N ILE A 93 12.13 -8.84 -3.25
CA ILE A 93 11.95 -10.28 -3.32
C ILE A 93 12.43 -10.87 -2.00
N GLN A 94 11.50 -11.43 -1.22
CA GLN A 94 11.82 -12.10 0.04
C GLN A 94 11.53 -13.61 -0.09
N SER A 95 12.43 -14.43 0.43
CA SER A 95 12.24 -15.88 0.49
C SER A 95 11.10 -16.25 1.44
N LYS A 96 10.34 -17.30 1.11
CA LYS A 96 9.29 -17.86 1.99
C LYS A 96 9.79 -18.95 2.94
N GLU A 97 11.11 -19.15 3.01
CA GLU A 97 11.69 -20.05 4.00
C GLU A 97 11.31 -19.61 5.41
N SER A 98 10.87 -20.55 6.24
CA SER A 98 10.35 -20.26 7.59
C SER A 98 11.40 -19.72 8.56
N CYS A 99 12.69 -19.87 8.22
CA CYS A 99 13.79 -19.30 8.99
C CYS A 99 14.08 -17.84 8.65
N ALA A 100 13.48 -17.28 7.58
CA ALA A 100 13.68 -15.90 7.14
C ALA A 100 12.52 -15.00 7.59
N PRO A 101 12.77 -13.76 8.07
CA PRO A 101 14.09 -13.19 8.33
C PRO A 101 14.80 -13.88 9.52
N CYS A 102 16.08 -14.19 9.36
CA CYS A 102 16.90 -14.79 10.40
C CYS A 102 17.13 -13.81 11.57
N SER A 103 17.42 -14.33 12.76
CA SER A 103 17.90 -13.47 13.86
C SER A 103 19.30 -12.92 13.54
N HIS A 104 19.51 -11.62 13.79
CA HIS A 104 20.79 -10.94 13.51
C HIS A 104 21.97 -11.48 14.33
N SER A 105 21.70 -12.11 15.48
CA SER A 105 22.72 -12.55 16.44
C SER A 105 23.00 -14.05 16.40
N THR A 106 22.47 -14.76 15.41
CA THR A 106 22.65 -16.20 15.26
C THR A 106 23.19 -16.54 13.89
N GLU A 107 24.08 -17.51 13.83
CA GLU A 107 24.48 -18.11 12.55
C GLU A 107 23.28 -18.68 11.80
N CYS A 108 23.42 -18.80 10.48
CA CYS A 108 22.36 -19.40 9.68
C CYS A 108 22.11 -20.83 10.14
N VAL A 109 20.84 -21.15 10.44
CA VAL A 109 20.41 -22.50 10.86
C VAL A 109 20.59 -23.55 9.74
N SER A 110 20.88 -23.11 8.52
CA SER A 110 21.07 -23.94 7.33
C SER A 110 22.44 -23.66 6.74
N SER A 111 23.25 -24.71 6.57
CA SER A 111 24.59 -24.62 5.98
C SER A 111 24.57 -24.30 4.48
N ASP A 112 23.44 -24.53 3.82
CA ASP A 112 23.19 -24.28 2.40
C ASP A 112 22.57 -22.91 2.12
N PHE A 113 22.35 -22.07 3.15
CA PHE A 113 21.70 -20.76 3.01
C PHE A 113 20.38 -20.82 2.23
N ARG A 114 19.46 -21.70 2.65
CA ARG A 114 18.19 -22.00 1.95
C ARG A 114 17.46 -20.78 1.40
N CYS A 115 17.42 -19.67 2.15
CA CYS A 115 16.72 -18.45 1.71
C CYS A 115 17.26 -17.92 0.36
N ARG A 116 18.58 -18.00 0.14
CA ARG A 116 19.26 -17.61 -1.10
C ARG A 116 18.96 -18.59 -2.22
N GLU A 117 19.09 -19.89 -1.95
CA GLU A 117 18.90 -20.92 -2.99
C GLU A 117 17.42 -21.08 -3.39
N LYS A 118 16.49 -20.72 -2.52
CA LYS A 118 15.05 -20.78 -2.80
C LYS A 118 14.60 -19.74 -3.82
N ILE A 119 15.21 -18.56 -3.84
CA ILE A 119 14.92 -17.53 -4.84
C ILE A 119 15.66 -17.89 -6.12
N SER A 120 14.94 -18.34 -7.14
CA SER A 120 15.57 -18.73 -8.38
C SER A 120 16.11 -17.52 -9.16
N PRO A 121 17.29 -17.65 -9.81
CA PRO A 121 17.78 -16.65 -10.76
C PRO A 121 16.77 -16.29 -11.85
N GLU A 122 15.97 -17.26 -12.29
CA GLU A 122 14.95 -17.09 -13.33
C GLU A 122 13.85 -16.13 -12.87
N CYS A 123 13.41 -16.24 -11.61
CA CYS A 123 12.45 -15.32 -11.01
C CYS A 123 12.98 -13.89 -11.06
N VAL A 124 14.21 -13.67 -10.58
CA VAL A 124 14.85 -12.34 -10.55
C VAL A 124 14.99 -11.79 -11.97
N ALA A 125 15.38 -12.62 -12.94
CA ALA A 125 15.56 -12.20 -14.32
C ALA A 125 14.25 -11.83 -15.02
N LEU A 126 13.16 -12.56 -14.79
CA LEU A 126 11.85 -12.20 -15.30
C LEU A 126 11.36 -10.88 -14.70
N VAL A 127 11.55 -10.67 -13.39
CA VAL A 127 11.21 -9.40 -12.74
C VAL A 127 12.04 -8.25 -13.33
N ALA A 128 13.35 -8.42 -13.48
CA ALA A 128 14.25 -7.47 -14.12
C ALA A 128 13.80 -7.11 -15.54
N GLN A 129 13.45 -8.11 -16.35
CA GLN A 129 12.92 -7.90 -17.69
C GLN A 129 11.69 -7.01 -17.71
N LYS A 130 10.72 -7.28 -16.84
CA LYS A 130 9.46 -6.52 -16.79
C LYS A 130 9.68 -5.09 -16.31
N ILE A 131 10.58 -4.88 -15.36
CA ILE A 131 10.95 -3.53 -14.91
C ILE A 131 11.62 -2.75 -16.05
N LEU A 132 12.61 -3.34 -16.73
CA LEU A 132 13.32 -2.69 -17.85
C LEU A 132 12.40 -2.36 -19.04
N LEU A 133 11.37 -3.18 -19.28
CA LEU A 133 10.36 -2.91 -20.32
C LEU A 133 9.25 -1.95 -19.85
N GLY A 134 9.24 -1.53 -18.57
CA GLY A 134 8.15 -0.74 -18.00
C GLY A 134 6.83 -1.50 -17.80
N HIS A 135 6.84 -2.83 -17.91
CA HIS A 135 5.66 -3.69 -17.84
C HIS A 135 5.35 -4.15 -16.41
N TYR A 136 5.17 -3.21 -15.48
CA TYR A 136 4.95 -3.52 -14.05
C TYR A 136 3.68 -4.35 -13.77
N VAL A 137 2.66 -4.28 -14.62
CA VAL A 137 1.44 -5.12 -14.55
C VAL A 137 1.79 -6.61 -14.52
N ASP A 138 2.78 -7.01 -15.30
CA ASP A 138 3.14 -8.42 -15.50
C ASP A 138 3.84 -9.03 -14.27
N LEU A 139 4.33 -8.20 -13.34
CA LEU A 139 4.96 -8.68 -12.10
C LEU A 139 4.01 -9.52 -11.26
N ARG A 140 2.69 -9.31 -11.37
CA ARG A 140 1.68 -10.14 -10.72
C ARG A 140 1.67 -11.58 -11.23
N LEU A 141 1.87 -11.79 -12.53
CA LEU A 141 1.90 -13.13 -13.12
C LEU A 141 3.12 -13.88 -12.60
N ILE A 142 4.27 -13.21 -12.59
CA ILE A 142 5.52 -13.75 -12.05
C ILE A 142 5.35 -14.04 -10.54
N ALA A 143 4.77 -13.12 -9.77
CA ALA A 143 4.56 -13.32 -8.33
C ALA A 143 3.64 -14.51 -8.02
N LYS A 144 2.66 -14.80 -8.89
CA LYS A 144 1.82 -16.00 -8.79
C LYS A 144 2.56 -17.27 -9.17
N GLU A 145 3.33 -17.24 -10.25
CA GLU A 145 4.13 -18.38 -10.73
C GLU A 145 5.18 -18.81 -9.70
N PHE A 146 5.88 -17.84 -9.11
CA PHE A 146 6.95 -18.09 -8.14
C PHE A 146 6.47 -18.02 -6.67
N LYS A 147 5.15 -18.10 -6.43
CA LYS A 147 4.54 -17.94 -5.11
C LYS A 147 5.04 -18.95 -4.07
N ASP A 148 5.46 -20.14 -4.49
CA ASP A 148 5.97 -21.17 -3.55
C ASP A 148 7.45 -20.96 -3.18
N GLN A 149 8.15 -20.09 -3.90
CA GLN A 149 9.57 -19.78 -3.71
C GLN A 149 9.76 -18.52 -2.89
N CYS A 150 9.06 -17.45 -3.27
CA CYS A 150 9.28 -16.13 -2.74
C CYS A 150 7.99 -15.31 -2.69
N ASP A 151 8.04 -14.23 -1.93
CA ASP A 151 7.09 -13.15 -1.98
C ASP A 151 7.72 -11.97 -2.74
N ILE A 152 7.14 -11.65 -3.90
CA ILE A 152 7.52 -10.50 -4.71
C ILE A 152 6.64 -9.35 -4.28
N ARG A 153 7.25 -8.29 -3.75
CA ARG A 153 6.56 -7.17 -3.14
C ARG A 153 6.92 -5.88 -3.85
N GLY A 154 5.96 -4.97 -3.94
CA GLY A 154 6.23 -3.60 -4.34
C GLY A 154 6.22 -2.66 -3.14
N THR A 155 6.91 -1.53 -3.26
CA THR A 155 6.96 -0.49 -2.23
C THR A 155 6.11 0.71 -2.60
N ALA A 156 5.55 1.39 -1.60
CA ALA A 156 4.79 2.61 -1.76
C ALA A 156 4.80 3.43 -0.46
N PHE A 157 4.35 4.67 -0.55
CA PHE A 157 4.02 5.51 0.61
C PHE A 157 2.51 5.65 0.70
N SER A 158 1.96 5.71 1.91
CA SER A 158 0.55 6.02 2.13
C SER A 158 0.29 7.50 1.92
N GLN A 159 -0.97 7.91 2.02
CA GLN A 159 -1.34 9.32 1.96
C GLN A 159 -0.72 10.10 3.12
N SER A 160 -0.54 9.49 4.29
CA SER A 160 0.12 10.09 5.46
C SER A 160 1.65 10.11 5.35
N GLY A 161 2.24 9.60 4.26
CA GLY A 161 3.70 9.50 4.10
C GLY A 161 4.31 8.28 4.79
N GLU A 162 3.50 7.32 5.22
CA GLU A 162 3.99 6.09 5.84
C GLU A 162 4.44 5.12 4.75
N TRP A 163 5.67 4.63 4.84
CA TRP A 163 6.15 3.60 3.94
C TRP A 163 5.44 2.27 4.19
N TYR A 164 5.08 1.56 3.12
CA TYR A 164 4.59 0.19 3.21
C TYR A 164 5.04 -0.62 1.98
N SER A 165 4.83 -1.94 2.08
CA SER A 165 4.97 -2.84 0.95
C SER A 165 3.73 -3.72 0.81
N TYR A 166 3.46 -4.17 -0.40
CA TYR A 166 2.36 -5.07 -0.73
C TYR A 166 2.86 -6.21 -1.61
N SER A 167 2.28 -7.41 -1.48
CA SER A 167 2.60 -8.53 -2.37
C SER A 167 1.96 -8.30 -3.73
N PHE A 168 2.71 -8.54 -4.81
CA PHE A 168 2.17 -8.58 -6.18
C PHE A 168 1.29 -9.83 -6.41
N ALA A 169 1.45 -10.88 -5.60
CA ALA A 169 0.59 -12.06 -5.70
C ALA A 169 -0.82 -11.79 -5.16
N ASP A 170 -0.96 -10.83 -4.24
CA ASP A 170 -2.23 -10.39 -3.69
C ASP A 170 -2.99 -9.57 -4.73
N GLY A 171 -4.14 -10.08 -5.16
CA GLY A 171 -5.02 -9.39 -6.09
C GLY A 171 -5.72 -8.16 -5.48
N PRO A 172 -6.57 -7.48 -6.27
CA PRO A 172 -7.39 -6.41 -5.74
C PRO A 172 -8.45 -7.06 -4.85
N SER A 173 -8.73 -6.42 -3.72
CA SER A 173 -9.76 -6.89 -2.81
C SER A 173 -10.53 -5.70 -2.25
N ASP A 174 -11.82 -5.92 -1.97
CA ASP A 174 -12.68 -4.93 -1.32
C ASP A 174 -11.99 -4.36 -0.06
N ARG A 175 -11.28 -5.19 0.69
CA ARG A 175 -10.54 -4.78 1.89
C ARG A 175 -9.43 -3.77 1.58
N ARG A 176 -8.54 -4.07 0.63
CA ARG A 176 -7.42 -3.17 0.29
C ARG A 176 -7.91 -1.83 -0.24
N PHE A 177 -8.95 -1.86 -1.07
CA PHE A 177 -9.51 -0.64 -1.64
C PHE A 177 -10.18 0.19 -0.55
N GLN A 178 -10.92 -0.45 0.37
CA GLN A 178 -11.49 0.25 1.50
C GLN A 178 -10.43 0.82 2.43
N GLU A 179 -9.37 0.08 2.75
CA GLU A 179 -8.27 0.58 3.58
C GLU A 179 -7.62 1.83 2.97
N PHE A 180 -7.44 1.85 1.64
CA PHE A 180 -6.96 3.02 0.91
C PHE A 180 -7.94 4.20 1.00
N LEU A 181 -9.23 3.94 0.73
CA LEU A 181 -10.28 4.97 0.73
C LEU A 181 -10.51 5.55 2.12
N ASP A 182 -10.52 4.72 3.17
CA ASP A 182 -10.67 5.14 4.56
C ASP A 182 -9.54 6.07 5.00
N ARG A 183 -8.28 5.71 4.69
CA ARG A 183 -7.12 6.55 5.02
C ARG A 183 -7.15 7.86 4.26
N SER A 184 -7.49 7.80 2.97
CA SER A 184 -7.60 8.98 2.12
C SER A 184 -8.72 9.90 2.61
N SER A 185 -9.89 9.36 2.93
CA SER A 185 -11.04 10.13 3.40
C SER A 185 -10.76 10.79 4.75
N TRP A 186 -10.07 10.10 5.67
CA TRP A 186 -9.59 10.67 6.93
C TRP A 186 -8.60 11.80 6.74
N LYS A 187 -7.56 11.60 5.91
CA LYS A 187 -6.56 12.64 5.63
C LYS A 187 -7.24 13.91 5.14
N LEU A 188 -8.14 13.77 4.17
CA LEU A 188 -8.86 14.90 3.58
C LEU A 188 -9.85 15.54 4.56
N PHE A 189 -10.55 14.74 5.38
CA PHE A 189 -11.45 15.24 6.42
C PHE A 189 -10.70 16.08 7.47
N LEU A 190 -9.57 15.59 7.98
CA LEU A 190 -8.76 16.28 8.99
C LEU A 190 -8.07 17.53 8.42
N ASN A 191 -7.64 17.48 7.15
CA ASN A 191 -7.01 18.63 6.48
C ASN A 191 -8.00 19.77 6.19
N ARG A 192 -9.32 19.51 6.14
CA ARG A 192 -10.38 20.51 5.94
C ARG A 192 -10.61 21.45 7.15
N GLY A 193 -9.69 21.50 8.11
CA GLY A 193 -9.65 22.49 9.20
C GLY A 193 -9.50 23.97 8.77
N ARG A 194 -9.53 24.29 7.48
CA ARG A 194 -9.71 25.65 6.96
C ARG A 194 -10.88 25.67 5.96
N PRO A 195 -12.05 26.18 6.35
CA PRO A 195 -13.17 26.33 5.42
C PRO A 195 -12.85 27.45 4.43
N GLY A 196 -12.90 27.14 3.13
CA GLY A 196 -12.82 28.13 2.07
C GLY A 196 -11.43 28.35 1.50
N GLU A 197 -10.98 27.42 0.65
CA GLU A 197 -10.22 27.61 -0.59
C GLU A 197 -9.58 26.27 -0.98
N LEU A 198 -9.38 26.07 -2.29
CA LEU A 198 -8.77 24.92 -2.99
C LEU A 198 -9.75 23.83 -3.45
N LEU A 199 -10.29 24.09 -4.63
CA LEU A 199 -10.99 23.20 -5.55
C LEU A 199 -10.46 21.75 -5.51
N PRO A 200 -11.32 20.74 -5.37
CA PRO A 200 -11.98 20.30 -4.15
C PRO A 200 -11.11 19.48 -3.18
N PHE A 201 -9.84 19.23 -3.51
CA PHE A 201 -8.76 18.79 -2.60
C PHE A 201 -7.36 19.26 -3.06
N GLY A 202 -7.25 20.07 -4.12
CA GLY A 202 -5.98 20.57 -4.65
C GLY A 202 -5.00 19.47 -5.10
N SER A 203 -3.70 19.72 -4.95
CA SER A 203 -2.62 18.77 -5.28
C SER A 203 -2.71 17.45 -4.49
N GLU A 204 -3.46 17.44 -3.37
CA GLU A 204 -3.67 16.23 -2.57
C GLU A 204 -4.52 15.20 -3.31
N SER A 205 -5.54 15.64 -4.07
CA SER A 205 -6.30 14.70 -4.92
C SER A 205 -5.44 14.10 -6.03
N GLU A 206 -4.56 14.88 -6.66
CA GLU A 206 -3.66 14.38 -7.70
C GLU A 206 -2.71 13.33 -7.13
N PHE A 207 -2.13 13.59 -5.94
CA PHE A 207 -1.28 12.64 -5.25
C PHE A 207 -2.02 11.33 -4.91
N ILE A 208 -3.25 11.42 -4.41
CA ILE A 208 -4.08 10.24 -4.11
C ILE A 208 -4.39 9.45 -5.39
N ILE A 209 -4.69 10.12 -6.51
CA ILE A 209 -4.94 9.46 -7.80
C ILE A 209 -3.67 8.80 -8.32
N ASP A 210 -2.52 9.46 -8.28
CA ASP A 210 -1.24 8.88 -8.71
C ASP A 210 -0.86 7.66 -7.85
N GLN A 211 -1.09 7.73 -6.54
CA GLN A 211 -0.95 6.58 -5.65
C GLN A 211 -1.90 5.45 -6.03
N TRP A 212 -3.15 5.75 -6.34
CA TRP A 212 -4.11 4.74 -6.80
C TRP A 212 -3.67 4.11 -8.12
N ILE A 213 -3.26 4.93 -9.10
CA ILE A 213 -2.78 4.46 -10.40
C ILE A 213 -1.56 3.58 -10.20
N THR A 214 -0.59 4.05 -9.41
CA THR A 214 0.59 3.28 -9.05
C THR A 214 0.20 1.97 -8.40
N GLU A 215 -0.59 1.96 -7.33
CA GLU A 215 -0.93 0.75 -6.58
C GLU A 215 -1.85 -0.22 -7.34
N PHE A 216 -2.87 0.30 -8.06
CA PHE A 216 -3.98 -0.47 -8.60
C PHE A 216 -4.20 -0.29 -10.11
N GLY A 217 -4.00 0.93 -10.66
CA GLY A 217 -4.34 1.27 -12.05
C GLY A 217 -3.39 0.72 -13.11
N THR A 218 -2.07 0.90 -12.93
CA THR A 218 -1.01 0.38 -13.83
C THR A 218 -0.60 -1.04 -13.46
N ARG A 219 -1.37 -1.74 -12.63
CA ARG A 219 -0.96 -3.04 -12.07
C ARG A 219 -2.02 -4.13 -12.21
N GLU A 220 -3.31 -3.79 -12.36
CA GLU A 220 -4.38 -4.80 -12.44
C GLU A 220 -5.63 -4.37 -13.26
N PRO A 221 -5.98 -5.08 -14.35
CA PRO A 221 -7.32 -4.97 -14.92
C PRO A 221 -8.33 -5.65 -13.98
N GLY A 222 -9.36 -4.92 -13.53
CA GLY A 222 -10.43 -5.48 -12.68
C GLY A 222 -10.81 -4.67 -11.44
N TRP A 223 -10.26 -3.47 -11.25
CA TRP A 223 -10.62 -2.58 -10.13
C TRP A 223 -12.03 -1.97 -10.29
N ARG A 224 -12.50 -1.75 -11.54
CA ARG A 224 -13.79 -1.07 -11.83
C ARG A 224 -15.00 -1.71 -11.14
N PRO A 225 -15.22 -3.05 -11.20
CA PRO A 225 -16.34 -3.67 -10.50
C PRO A 225 -16.28 -3.52 -8.98
N ILE A 226 -15.07 -3.54 -8.39
CA ILE A 226 -14.89 -3.33 -6.95
C ILE A 226 -15.25 -1.89 -6.61
N LEU A 227 -14.71 -0.93 -7.35
CA LEU A 227 -14.95 0.49 -7.13
C LEU A 227 -16.44 0.85 -7.28
N ASN A 228 -17.14 0.29 -8.26
CA ASN A 228 -18.59 0.45 -8.41
C ASN A 228 -19.38 -0.12 -7.22
N ARG A 229 -18.99 -1.29 -6.68
CA ARG A 229 -19.63 -1.84 -5.48
C ARG A 229 -19.42 -0.93 -4.26
N LEU A 230 -18.21 -0.40 -4.08
CA LEU A 230 -17.89 0.55 -3.02
C LEU A 230 -18.70 1.84 -3.17
N ARG A 231 -18.78 2.39 -4.39
CA ARG A 231 -19.62 3.56 -4.71
C ARG A 231 -21.05 3.39 -4.25
N THR A 232 -21.68 2.26 -4.58
CA THR A 232 -23.06 1.94 -4.16
C THR A 232 -23.17 1.87 -2.64
N ARG A 233 -22.25 1.17 -1.97
CA ARG A 233 -22.27 1.02 -0.50
C ARG A 233 -22.12 2.35 0.24
N VAL A 234 -21.21 3.21 -0.22
CA VAL A 234 -21.01 4.54 0.35
C VAL A 234 -22.22 5.45 0.06
N SER A 235 -22.84 5.33 -1.12
CA SER A 235 -24.06 6.07 -1.46
C SER A 235 -25.24 5.65 -0.57
N ASP A 236 -25.39 4.35 -0.31
CA ASP A 236 -26.43 3.83 0.59
C ASP A 236 -26.18 4.29 2.03
N LEU A 237 -24.92 4.31 2.49
CA LEU A 237 -24.54 4.86 3.79
C LEU A 237 -24.97 6.32 3.95
N ILE A 238 -24.75 7.16 2.94
CA ILE A 238 -25.15 8.57 2.99
C ILE A 238 -26.66 8.70 3.20
N ARG A 239 -27.46 7.90 2.48
CA ARG A 239 -28.93 7.89 2.62
C ARG A 239 -29.37 7.41 4.00
N ASP A 240 -28.73 6.37 4.53
CA ASP A 240 -29.03 5.84 5.87
C ASP A 240 -28.72 6.89 6.95
N VAL A 241 -27.61 7.61 6.81
CA VAL A 241 -27.23 8.70 7.73
C VAL A 241 -28.19 9.88 7.64
N GLU A 242 -28.62 10.27 6.44
CA GLU A 242 -29.63 11.31 6.25
C GLU A 242 -30.94 10.96 6.97
N LYS A 243 -31.42 9.71 6.82
CA LYS A 243 -32.60 9.22 7.53
C LYS A 243 -32.44 9.30 9.05
N ILE A 244 -31.30 8.89 9.59
CA ILE A 244 -31.04 8.92 11.03
C ILE A 244 -30.92 10.37 11.54
N LYS A 245 -30.35 11.27 10.74
CA LYS A 245 -30.32 12.71 11.07
C LYS A 245 -31.72 13.30 11.15
N ASP A 246 -32.64 12.90 10.27
CA ASP A 246 -34.04 13.32 10.32
C ASP A 246 -34.74 12.79 11.57
N GLU A 247 -34.56 11.51 11.91
CA GLU A 247 -35.07 10.91 13.16
C GLU A 247 -34.50 11.63 14.41
N PHE A 248 -33.20 11.98 14.39
CA PHE A 248 -32.55 12.73 15.46
C PHE A 248 -33.15 14.14 15.62
N GLN A 249 -33.42 14.85 14.52
CA GLN A 249 -34.07 16.16 14.57
C GLN A 249 -35.47 16.07 15.20
N ASP A 250 -36.25 15.07 14.81
CA ASP A 250 -37.58 14.83 15.38
C ASP A 250 -37.53 14.49 16.88
N CYS A 251 -36.54 13.70 17.30
CA CYS A 251 -36.28 13.42 18.71
C CYS A 251 -35.88 14.68 19.48
N SER A 252 -35.02 15.52 18.91
CA SER A 252 -34.53 16.76 19.54
C SER A 252 -35.62 17.81 19.78
N LYS A 253 -36.71 17.74 19.00
CA LYS A 253 -37.90 18.62 19.13
C LYS A 253 -38.88 18.16 20.23
N GLY A 254 -38.56 17.12 21.00
CA GLY A 254 -39.29 16.76 22.23
C GLY A 254 -40.40 15.71 22.07
N LYS A 255 -40.42 14.93 20.97
CA LYS A 255 -41.31 13.77 20.84
C LYS A 255 -40.81 12.61 21.70
N VAL A 256 -41.38 12.43 22.90
CA VAL A 256 -40.92 11.42 23.90
C VAL A 256 -41.03 9.98 23.40
N GLU A 257 -42.10 9.61 22.71
CA GLU A 257 -42.28 8.25 22.15
C GLU A 257 -41.25 7.94 21.04
N GLY A 258 -40.89 8.93 20.22
CA GLY A 258 -39.88 8.77 19.15
C GLY A 258 -38.45 8.62 19.65
N SER A 259 -38.17 8.97 20.92
CA SER A 259 -36.82 8.88 21.47
C SER A 259 -36.34 7.44 21.70
N ALA A 260 -37.21 6.56 22.19
CA ALA A 260 -36.84 5.16 22.43
C ALA A 260 -36.61 4.40 21.13
N GLU A 261 -37.50 4.60 20.15
CA GLU A 261 -37.38 4.03 18.81
C GLU A 261 -36.12 4.52 18.09
N PHE A 262 -35.84 5.83 18.15
CA PHE A 262 -34.62 6.41 17.59
C PHE A 262 -33.35 5.77 18.15
N PHE A 263 -33.25 5.57 19.47
CA PHE A 263 -32.04 4.98 20.05
C PHE A 263 -31.85 3.50 19.66
N GLU A 264 -32.93 2.74 19.50
CA GLU A 264 -32.84 1.37 18.99
C GLU A 264 -32.44 1.36 17.51
N ASN A 265 -32.98 2.26 16.68
CA ASN A 265 -32.56 2.44 15.29
C ASN A 265 -31.08 2.82 15.20
N LEU A 266 -30.61 3.76 16.03
CA LEU A 266 -29.22 4.20 16.08
C LEU A 266 -28.27 3.06 16.48
N LYS A 267 -28.63 2.24 17.48
CA LYS A 267 -27.87 1.04 17.85
C LYS A 267 -27.84 0.02 16.72
N GLY A 268 -28.97 -0.22 16.07
CA GLY A 268 -29.10 -1.11 14.92
C GLY A 268 -28.22 -0.67 13.75
N PHE A 269 -28.24 0.63 13.43
CA PHE A 269 -27.38 1.25 12.43
C PHE A 269 -25.90 1.07 12.77
N ARG A 270 -25.47 1.42 13.99
CA ARG A 270 -24.08 1.19 14.43
C ARG A 270 -23.68 -0.28 14.30
N GLN A 271 -24.55 -1.21 14.68
CA GLN A 271 -24.27 -2.64 14.59
C GLN A 271 -24.14 -3.12 13.14
N SER A 272 -24.96 -2.57 12.23
CA SER A 272 -24.83 -2.79 10.78
C SER A 272 -23.47 -2.32 10.26
N LEU A 273 -23.02 -1.13 10.69
CA LEU A 273 -21.68 -0.63 10.36
C LEU A 273 -20.59 -1.57 10.89
N ARG A 274 -20.60 -1.92 12.19
CA ARG A 274 -19.61 -2.83 12.81
C ARG A 274 -19.52 -4.18 12.09
N GLY A 275 -20.65 -4.71 11.60
CA GLY A 275 -20.70 -5.97 10.86
C GLY A 275 -20.22 -5.87 9.40
N SER A 276 -20.04 -4.66 8.88
CA SER A 276 -19.64 -4.42 7.49
C SER A 276 -18.13 -4.52 7.33
N LYS A 277 -17.68 -5.33 6.38
CA LYS A 277 -16.26 -5.38 5.96
C LYS A 277 -15.77 -4.11 5.28
N ILE A 278 -16.72 -3.28 4.81
CA ILE A 278 -16.46 -2.08 4.02
C ILE A 278 -16.68 -0.84 4.90
N LEU A 279 -17.79 -0.78 5.63
CA LEU A 279 -18.19 0.41 6.38
C LEU A 279 -17.85 0.33 7.88
N GLY A 280 -17.09 -0.70 8.29
CA GLY A 280 -16.77 -0.98 9.69
C GLY A 280 -16.13 0.19 10.42
N SER A 281 -15.24 0.93 9.75
CA SER A 281 -14.50 2.05 10.33
C SER A 281 -15.40 3.22 10.75
N TYR A 282 -16.58 3.39 10.15
CA TYR A 282 -17.54 4.45 10.48
C TYR A 282 -18.26 4.21 11.81
N SER A 283 -18.31 2.96 12.28
CA SER A 283 -19.02 2.63 13.53
C SER A 283 -18.42 3.31 14.76
N VAL A 284 -17.11 3.54 14.76
CA VAL A 284 -16.35 4.13 15.87
C VAL A 284 -16.87 5.52 16.23
N GLU A 285 -17.37 6.27 15.25
CA GLU A 285 -17.91 7.62 15.45
C GLU A 285 -19.15 7.65 16.37
N LEU A 286 -19.81 6.51 16.55
CA LEU A 286 -21.00 6.38 17.40
C LEU A 286 -20.74 5.60 18.69
N ASP A 287 -19.54 5.06 18.88
CA ASP A 287 -19.20 4.21 20.02
C ASP A 287 -19.32 4.96 21.34
N GLU A 288 -18.67 6.13 21.43
CA GLU A 288 -18.73 6.94 22.65
C GLU A 288 -20.15 7.43 22.97
N ALA A 289 -20.97 7.67 21.96
CA ALA A 289 -22.33 8.14 22.14
C ALA A 289 -23.25 7.04 22.69
N ILE A 290 -23.05 5.79 22.25
CA ILE A 290 -23.89 4.64 22.59
C ILE A 290 -23.42 3.92 23.86
N GLU A 291 -22.10 3.83 24.12
CA GLU A 291 -21.55 3.03 25.23
C GLU A 291 -21.58 3.77 26.57
N VAL A 292 -21.41 5.09 26.57
CA VAL A 292 -21.73 5.89 27.75
C VAL A 292 -23.25 5.93 27.80
N ASN A 293 -23.87 5.49 28.89
CA ASN A 293 -25.32 5.44 29.17
C ASN A 293 -25.99 6.84 29.23
N SER A 294 -25.48 7.75 28.40
CA SER A 294 -25.66 9.17 28.26
C SER A 294 -26.48 9.53 27.03
N LEU A 295 -26.98 8.54 26.26
CA LEU A 295 -27.82 8.76 25.07
C LEU A 295 -28.98 9.75 25.33
N LYS A 296 -29.54 9.72 26.55
CA LYS A 296 -30.62 10.64 26.98
C LYS A 296 -30.13 11.97 27.58
N SER A 297 -28.82 12.15 27.71
CA SER A 297 -28.21 13.38 28.21
C SER A 297 -27.90 14.35 27.08
N PHE A 298 -27.80 15.64 27.42
CA PHE A 298 -27.33 16.66 26.48
C PHE A 298 -25.96 16.31 25.85
N VAL A 299 -25.05 15.76 26.66
CA VAL A 299 -23.71 15.35 26.21
C VAL A 299 -23.80 14.22 25.20
N GLY A 300 -24.61 13.18 25.47
CA GLY A 300 -24.79 12.07 24.53
C GLY A 300 -25.47 12.51 23.23
N MET A 301 -26.51 13.36 23.29
CA MET A 301 -27.15 13.91 22.09
C MET A 301 -26.18 14.70 21.22
N ARG A 302 -25.29 15.49 21.85
CA ARG A 302 -24.23 16.21 21.13
C ARG A 302 -23.24 15.24 20.48
N LYS A 303 -22.81 14.19 21.18
CA LYS A 303 -21.92 13.16 20.61
C LYS A 303 -22.57 12.42 19.44
N VAL A 304 -23.86 12.09 19.51
CA VAL A 304 -24.60 11.51 18.38
C VAL A 304 -24.59 12.46 17.19
N GLN A 305 -24.88 13.75 17.41
CA GLN A 305 -24.86 14.75 16.34
C GLN A 305 -23.47 14.89 15.70
N GLU A 306 -22.41 14.95 16.51
CA GLU A 306 -21.02 15.04 16.06
C GLU A 306 -20.60 13.78 15.29
N GLY A 307 -20.93 12.59 15.79
CA GLY A 307 -20.66 11.31 15.13
C GLY A 307 -21.38 11.18 13.78
N LEU A 308 -22.69 11.47 13.72
CA LEU A 308 -23.46 11.45 12.47
C LEU A 308 -22.94 12.50 11.46
N LYS A 309 -22.48 13.65 11.94
CA LYS A 309 -21.83 14.66 11.08
C LYS A 309 -20.51 14.14 10.51
N CYS A 310 -19.67 13.54 11.35
CA CYS A 310 -18.39 12.94 10.93
C CYS A 310 -18.59 11.86 9.87
N ILE A 311 -19.51 10.91 10.11
CA ILE A 311 -19.83 9.83 9.16
C ILE A 311 -20.26 10.42 7.80
N ASP A 312 -21.20 11.36 7.80
CA ASP A 312 -21.72 11.97 6.56
C ASP A 312 -20.63 12.72 5.77
N GLU A 313 -19.83 13.55 6.44
CA GLU A 313 -18.77 14.31 5.80
C GLU A 313 -17.68 13.40 5.22
N ARG A 314 -17.25 12.38 5.97
CA ARG A 314 -16.27 11.37 5.50
C ARG A 314 -16.82 10.54 4.34
N ALA A 315 -18.06 10.06 4.43
CA ALA A 315 -18.69 9.27 3.37
C ALA A 315 -18.82 10.07 2.06
N ARG A 316 -19.14 11.36 2.13
CA ARG A 316 -19.19 12.25 0.95
C ARG A 316 -17.80 12.51 0.35
N ILE A 317 -16.77 12.64 1.18
CA ILE A 317 -15.38 12.73 0.72
C ILE A 317 -15.00 11.45 -0.03
N GLU A 318 -15.30 10.29 0.55
CA GLU A 318 -15.00 8.98 -0.03
C GLU A 318 -15.74 8.77 -1.34
N LEU A 319 -17.03 9.08 -1.43
CA LEU A 319 -17.80 9.01 -2.66
C LEU A 319 -17.18 9.89 -3.76
N LYS A 320 -16.76 11.10 -3.41
CA LYS A 320 -16.10 12.02 -4.34
C LYS A 320 -14.75 11.49 -4.82
N LEU A 321 -13.97 10.88 -3.93
CA LEU A 321 -12.71 10.22 -4.30
C LEU A 321 -12.97 9.07 -5.27
N ILE A 322 -13.95 8.21 -4.99
CA ILE A 322 -14.35 7.10 -5.85
C ILE A 322 -14.70 7.59 -7.25
N ASP A 323 -15.50 8.65 -7.35
CA ASP A 323 -15.91 9.25 -8.62
C ASP A 323 -14.71 9.84 -9.37
N THR A 324 -13.83 10.55 -8.64
CA THR A 324 -12.62 11.16 -9.21
C THR A 324 -11.66 10.09 -9.76
N ILE A 325 -11.42 9.02 -9.00
CA ILE A 325 -10.61 7.87 -9.44
C ILE A 325 -11.23 7.22 -10.67
N SER A 326 -12.55 7.02 -10.65
CA SER A 326 -13.28 6.42 -11.77
C SER A 326 -13.14 7.22 -13.05
N GLU A 327 -13.18 8.56 -12.97
CA GLU A 327 -13.03 9.46 -14.12
C GLU A 327 -11.59 9.49 -14.64
N ASN A 328 -10.59 9.65 -13.76
CA ASN A 328 -9.19 9.81 -14.17
C ASN A 328 -8.55 8.49 -14.63
N CYS A 329 -8.98 7.36 -14.10
CA CYS A 329 -8.47 6.05 -14.53
C CYS A 329 -9.17 5.50 -15.78
N VAL A 330 -10.03 6.29 -16.45
CA VAL A 330 -10.59 5.96 -17.77
C VAL A 330 -9.60 6.25 -18.90
N GLU A 331 -8.68 7.19 -18.71
CA GLU A 331 -7.74 7.64 -19.74
C GLU A 331 -6.33 7.02 -19.65
N ALA A 332 -6.01 6.33 -18.55
CA ALA A 332 -4.66 5.81 -18.26
C ALA A 332 -4.40 4.36 -18.74
N LEU A 333 -5.22 3.81 -19.64
CA LEU A 333 -5.11 2.47 -20.23
C LEU A 333 -5.11 2.54 -21.76
#